data_AF-A0A7V2IMK7-F1
#
_entry.id   AF-A0A7V2IMK7-F1
#
_cell.length_a   1.000
_cell.length_b   1.000
_cell.length_c   1.000
_cell.angle_alpha   90.00
_cell.angle_beta   90.00
_cell.angle_gamma   90.00
#
_symmetry.space_group_name_H-M   'P 1'
#
loop_
_entity.id
_entity.type
_entity.pdbx_description
1 polymer ?
#
loop_
_entity_poly.entity_id
_entity_poly.type
_entity_poly.pdbx_seq_one_letter_code
_entity_poly.pdbx_strand_id
1 'polypeptide(L)'
;METTTQPYEDPRPVPDQSGCRPRHPTRRRFLRQTVIGAVGILPLSRWGATVAHAEADGTIAMPVGDFLNSMGACSSLTGRGETLEGTIQALKYTGLRFIRCGLEDRISVRDMIELHRQTGARIAYGLLSGGTDLARLLNEARPLASAGALLALEGNNEPNNWGVTYQGEKGGRDLSWLPVAKLQRDLYKAVKSDRVLKDYPVWSISEAGAQTDNVGLQFLTIPDGAGCLMPDGTQYADYANCHNYITHPSWPGLHDNQTWLSASPGRDCPVDGLYGNHGRTWRKKFPGYSEAELATLPRVTTET
;
A
#
# COMPACT_ATOMS: atom_id res chain seq x y z
N MET A 1 14.32 57.24 -22.34
CA MET A 1 14.61 56.46 -21.12
C MET A 1 14.70 55.01 -21.53
N GLU A 2 15.91 54.53 -21.77
CA GLU A 2 16.18 53.12 -22.07
C GLU A 2 16.24 52.34 -20.76
N THR A 3 15.39 51.33 -20.61
CA THR A 3 15.44 50.38 -19.51
C THR A 3 16.22 49.15 -19.95
N THR A 4 17.47 49.06 -19.51
CA THR A 4 18.29 47.85 -19.60
C THR A 4 17.94 46.91 -18.44
N THR A 5 17.33 45.76 -18.74
CA THR A 5 17.19 44.67 -17.78
C THR A 5 18.35 43.71 -17.94
N GLN A 6 19.27 43.66 -16.98
CA GLN A 6 20.21 42.54 -16.87
C GLN A 6 19.53 41.36 -16.17
N PRO A 7 19.72 40.12 -16.64
CA PRO A 7 19.23 38.93 -15.96
C PRO A 7 20.05 38.66 -14.69
N TYR A 8 19.35 38.21 -13.65
CA TYR A 8 19.94 37.74 -12.39
C TYR A 8 20.61 36.39 -12.62
N GLU A 9 21.93 36.31 -12.39
CA GLU A 9 22.68 35.04 -12.32
C GLU A 9 22.74 34.54 -10.88
N ASP A 10 22.25 33.31 -10.65
CA ASP A 10 22.30 32.62 -9.35
C ASP A 10 23.70 32.02 -9.15
N PRO A 11 24.48 32.45 -8.13
CA PRO A 11 25.88 32.05 -7.94
C PRO A 11 26.07 30.65 -7.30
N ARG A 12 25.00 29.86 -7.14
CA ARG A 12 25.10 28.54 -6.50
C ARG A 12 25.62 27.47 -7.47
N PRO A 13 26.56 26.61 -7.05
CA PRO A 13 27.06 25.53 -7.90
C PRO A 13 25.95 24.53 -8.25
N VAL A 14 25.86 24.18 -9.53
CA VAL A 14 24.93 23.17 -10.06
C VAL A 14 25.27 21.81 -9.42
N PRO A 15 24.31 21.09 -8.81
CA PRO A 15 24.58 19.81 -8.18
C PRO A 15 25.03 18.78 -9.23
N ASP A 16 26.15 18.12 -8.97
CA ASP A 16 26.63 16.99 -9.76
C ASP A 16 25.64 15.83 -9.70
N GLN A 17 24.99 15.53 -10.83
CA GLN A 17 24.03 14.44 -10.98
C GLN A 17 24.67 13.09 -11.32
N SER A 18 26.01 12.99 -11.35
CA SER A 18 26.71 11.76 -11.77
C SER A 18 26.55 10.56 -10.81
N GLY A 19 25.95 10.73 -9.63
CA GLY A 19 25.77 9.68 -8.63
C GLY A 19 24.41 8.96 -8.60
N CYS A 20 23.37 9.48 -9.27
CA CYS A 20 22.01 8.92 -9.14
C CYS A 20 21.71 7.83 -10.17
N ARG A 21 22.24 6.63 -9.94
CA ARG A 21 21.64 5.40 -10.48
C ARG A 21 21.12 4.56 -9.31
N PRO A 22 19.82 4.18 -9.27
CA PRO A 22 19.32 3.27 -8.25
C PRO A 22 20.01 1.90 -8.41
N ARG A 23 20.77 1.51 -7.39
CA ARG A 23 21.31 0.16 -7.28
C ARG A 23 20.22 -0.73 -6.66
N HIS A 24 19.54 -1.52 -7.49
CA HIS A 24 18.68 -2.59 -6.98
C HIS A 24 19.54 -3.61 -6.22
N PRO A 25 19.21 -3.96 -4.96
CA PRO A 25 19.92 -5.03 -4.26
C PRO A 25 19.55 -6.39 -4.89
N THR A 26 20.55 -7.09 -5.43
CA THR A 26 20.38 -8.44 -5.97
C THR A 26 20.32 -9.49 -4.84
N ARG A 27 19.56 -10.57 -5.08
CA ARG A 27 19.25 -11.72 -4.19
C ARG A 27 20.41 -12.33 -3.37
N ARG A 28 21.68 -12.02 -3.67
CA ARG A 28 22.85 -12.64 -3.02
C ARG A 28 23.22 -12.08 -1.65
N ARG A 29 22.66 -10.93 -1.24
CA ARG A 29 23.01 -10.33 0.07
C ARG A 29 22.16 -10.84 1.24
N PHE A 30 21.02 -11.48 0.97
CA PHE A 30 20.09 -11.97 1.99
C PHE A 30 20.51 -13.33 2.59
N LEU A 31 21.30 -14.14 1.86
CA LEU A 31 21.68 -15.51 2.27
C LEU A 31 22.86 -15.59 3.26
N ARG A 32 23.47 -14.47 3.65
CA ARG A 32 24.60 -14.47 4.62
C ARG A 32 24.18 -14.38 6.08
N GLN A 33 22.90 -14.18 6.39
CA GLN A 33 22.43 -14.05 7.78
C GLN A 33 21.86 -15.35 8.38
N THR A 34 21.84 -16.48 7.66
CA THR A 34 21.10 -17.69 8.10
C THR A 34 21.97 -18.91 8.45
N VAL A 35 23.31 -18.80 8.56
CA VAL A 35 24.19 -19.99 8.71
C VAL A 35 24.98 -20.05 10.03
N ILE A 36 24.50 -19.46 11.12
CA ILE A 36 25.13 -19.72 12.43
C ILE A 36 24.07 -20.23 13.41
N GLY A 37 24.11 -21.54 13.69
CA GLY A 37 23.29 -22.13 14.74
C GLY A 37 23.12 -23.64 14.69
N ALA A 38 24.18 -24.42 14.44
CA ALA A 38 24.15 -25.87 14.64
C ALA A 38 25.46 -26.37 15.24
N VAL A 39 25.55 -26.44 16.57
CA VAL A 39 26.40 -27.37 17.33
C VAL A 39 25.71 -27.66 18.65
N GLY A 40 25.59 -28.94 19.03
CA GLY A 40 24.85 -29.40 20.20
C GLY A 40 25.68 -29.79 21.44
N ILE A 41 24.96 -30.46 22.35
CA ILE A 41 25.36 -31.38 23.44
C ILE A 41 25.37 -30.83 24.89
N LEU A 42 24.26 -31.17 25.60
CA LEU A 42 24.08 -31.78 26.95
C LEU A 42 24.63 -31.13 28.26
N PRO A 43 24.07 -31.47 29.44
CA PRO A 43 23.70 -30.52 30.49
C PRO A 43 24.65 -30.53 31.68
N LEU A 44 24.70 -29.43 32.44
CA LEU A 44 25.10 -29.43 33.86
C LEU A 44 24.46 -28.25 34.59
N SER A 45 24.08 -28.54 35.82
CA SER A 45 23.22 -27.81 36.73
C SER A 45 23.87 -26.63 37.47
N ARG A 46 22.98 -25.78 38.01
CA ARG A 46 23.05 -24.91 39.20
C ARG A 46 23.51 -23.45 39.05
N TRP A 47 22.49 -22.60 39.17
CA TRP A 47 22.39 -21.38 39.99
C TRP A 47 23.41 -20.26 39.76
N GLY A 48 22.90 -19.26 39.02
CA GLY A 48 23.43 -17.91 38.92
C GLY A 48 22.62 -17.20 37.85
N ALA A 49 21.42 -16.72 38.18
CA ALA A 49 20.60 -15.96 37.25
C ALA A 49 21.20 -14.55 37.09
N THR A 50 22.29 -14.45 36.31
CA THR A 50 22.62 -13.20 35.62
C THR A 50 21.60 -13.03 34.52
N VAL A 51 20.66 -12.12 34.75
CA VAL A 51 19.76 -11.63 33.70
C VAL A 51 20.67 -10.96 32.67
N ALA A 52 20.96 -11.67 31.58
CA ALA A 52 21.54 -11.04 30.41
C ALA A 52 20.51 -10.02 29.93
N HIS A 53 20.79 -8.73 30.17
CA HIS A 53 20.13 -7.68 29.43
C HIS A 53 20.45 -7.96 27.97
N ALA A 54 19.45 -8.43 27.21
CA ALA A 54 19.53 -8.45 25.77
C ALA A 54 19.83 -7.01 25.36
N GLU A 55 21.04 -6.76 24.87
CA GLU A 55 21.34 -5.51 24.18
C GLU A 55 20.31 -5.44 23.05
N ALA A 56 19.48 -4.38 23.06
CA ALA A 56 18.61 -4.11 21.96
C ALA A 56 19.51 -3.90 20.74
N ASP A 57 19.49 -4.86 19.80
CA ASP A 57 20.16 -4.72 18.52
C ASP A 57 19.80 -3.34 17.96
N GLY A 58 20.81 -2.48 17.79
CA GLY A 58 20.61 -1.14 17.29
C GLY A 58 19.87 -1.17 15.95
N THR A 59 18.81 -0.38 15.81
CA THR A 59 18.07 -0.29 14.56
C THR A 59 18.97 0.26 13.45
N ILE A 60 19.03 -0.42 12.31
CA ILE A 60 19.76 0.07 11.13
C ILE A 60 19.09 1.36 10.66
N ALA A 61 19.84 2.47 10.67
CA ALA A 61 19.35 3.74 10.14
C ALA A 61 19.01 3.62 8.65
N MET A 62 17.82 4.07 8.27
CA MET A 62 17.42 4.15 6.86
C MET A 62 17.78 5.51 6.27
N PRO A 63 18.13 5.59 4.97
CA PRO A 63 18.22 6.86 4.29
C PRO A 63 16.91 7.65 4.40
N VAL A 64 16.98 8.95 4.71
CA VAL A 64 15.80 9.81 4.81
C VAL A 64 14.96 9.82 3.51
N GLY A 65 15.64 9.67 2.36
CA GLY A 65 14.97 9.53 1.08
C GLY A 65 14.07 8.29 1.01
N ASP A 66 14.54 7.15 1.53
CA ASP A 66 13.76 5.91 1.54
C ASP A 66 12.57 6.02 2.49
N PHE A 67 12.76 6.65 3.65
CA PHE A 67 11.66 6.96 4.57
C PHE A 67 10.61 7.86 3.91
N LEU A 68 10.99 9.00 3.33
CA LEU A 68 10.04 9.89 2.65
C LEU A 68 9.36 9.23 1.44
N ASN A 69 10.09 8.40 0.68
CA ASN A 69 9.54 7.65 -0.45
C ASN A 69 8.52 6.57 -0.02
N SER A 70 8.46 6.24 1.26
CA SER A 70 7.47 5.32 1.83
C SER A 70 6.18 6.01 2.30
N MET A 71 6.14 7.35 2.32
CA MET A 71 5.02 8.11 2.89
C MET A 71 4.25 8.91 1.83
N GLY A 72 2.93 8.92 2.03
CA GLY A 72 1.99 9.70 1.23
C GLY A 72 0.79 10.15 2.07
N ALA A 73 -0.23 10.70 1.41
CA ALA A 73 -1.48 11.10 2.03
C ALA A 73 -2.68 10.78 1.15
N CYS A 74 -3.83 10.50 1.77
CA CYS A 74 -5.13 10.59 1.09
C CYS A 74 -5.46 12.06 0.85
N SER A 75 -5.90 12.39 -0.36
CA SER A 75 -6.27 13.76 -0.73
C SER A 75 -7.22 13.72 -1.90
N SER A 76 -8.27 14.56 -1.82
CA SER A 76 -9.17 14.77 -2.96
C SER A 76 -8.60 15.75 -3.98
N LEU A 77 -7.37 16.26 -3.78
CA LEU A 77 -6.53 17.11 -4.64
C LEU A 77 -7.13 18.46 -5.01
N THR A 78 -8.30 18.44 -5.63
CA THR A 78 -9.12 19.58 -6.06
C THR A 78 -10.60 19.42 -5.67
N GLY A 79 -10.95 18.29 -5.08
CA GLY A 79 -12.29 17.98 -4.59
C GLY A 79 -12.43 18.21 -3.09
N ARG A 80 -13.66 18.10 -2.58
CA ARG A 80 -13.98 18.13 -1.13
C ARG A 80 -13.42 19.32 -0.35
N GLY A 81 -13.27 20.47 -1.01
CA GLY A 81 -12.77 21.71 -0.40
C GLY A 81 -11.26 21.92 -0.52
N GLU A 82 -10.54 20.96 -1.11
CA GLU A 82 -9.13 21.13 -1.47
C GLU A 82 -8.96 21.93 -2.76
N THR A 83 -7.77 22.50 -2.94
CA THR A 83 -7.38 23.19 -4.18
C THR A 83 -6.03 22.68 -4.62
N LEU A 84 -5.78 22.64 -5.94
CA LEU A 84 -4.51 22.16 -6.48
C LEU A 84 -3.32 22.88 -5.86
N GLU A 85 -3.40 24.22 -5.75
CA GLU A 85 -2.34 25.03 -5.15
C GLU A 85 -2.15 24.68 -3.66
N GLY A 86 -3.24 24.57 -2.90
CA GLY A 86 -3.17 24.18 -1.49
C GLY A 86 -2.50 22.82 -1.28
N THR A 87 -2.87 21.83 -2.08
CA THR A 87 -2.28 20.48 -2.02
C THR A 87 -0.81 20.49 -2.44
N ILE A 88 -0.43 21.27 -3.46
CA ILE A 88 0.98 21.47 -3.85
C ILE A 88 1.78 22.08 -2.70
N GLN A 89 1.26 23.11 -2.04
CA GLN A 89 1.95 23.74 -0.90
C GLN A 89 2.11 22.77 0.27
N ALA A 90 1.07 21.99 0.58
CA ALA A 90 1.13 20.97 1.63
C ALA A 90 2.20 19.90 1.33
N LEU A 91 2.29 19.42 0.08
CA LEU A 91 3.31 18.46 -0.33
C LEU A 91 4.74 19.03 -0.29
N LYS A 92 4.93 20.29 -0.72
CA LYS A 92 6.23 20.97 -0.63
C LYS A 92 6.68 21.16 0.82
N TYR A 93 5.74 21.51 1.70
CA TYR A 93 6.01 21.71 3.13
C TYR A 93 6.35 20.39 3.84
N THR A 94 5.56 19.34 3.61
CA THR A 94 5.70 18.05 4.31
C THR A 94 6.77 17.15 3.72
N GLY A 95 7.08 17.29 2.43
CA GLY A 95 8.00 16.41 1.72
C GLY A 95 7.44 15.02 1.41
N LEU A 96 6.12 14.80 1.55
CA LEU A 96 5.45 13.55 1.16
C LEU A 96 5.67 13.24 -0.32
N ARG A 97 5.67 11.95 -0.67
CA ARG A 97 6.10 11.48 -2.01
C ARG A 97 5.00 10.88 -2.86
N PHE A 98 3.82 10.65 -2.30
CA PHE A 98 2.67 10.28 -3.11
C PHE A 98 1.33 10.72 -2.50
N ILE A 99 0.33 10.79 -3.36
CA ILE A 99 -1.08 10.97 -3.00
C ILE A 99 -1.84 9.69 -3.36
N ARG A 100 -2.73 9.26 -2.47
CA ARG A 100 -3.80 8.32 -2.79
C ARG A 100 -5.06 9.09 -3.15
N CYS A 101 -5.60 8.82 -4.33
CA CYS A 101 -6.88 9.34 -4.80
C CYS A 101 -7.48 8.42 -5.87
N GLY A 102 -8.63 8.79 -6.45
CA GLY A 102 -9.27 7.92 -7.44
C GLY A 102 -10.49 8.50 -8.11
N LEU A 103 -11.28 7.60 -8.71
CA LEU A 103 -12.42 7.98 -9.54
C LEU A 103 -13.50 8.78 -8.80
N GLU A 104 -13.66 8.57 -7.50
CA GLU A 104 -14.71 9.20 -6.69
C GLU A 104 -14.54 10.72 -6.55
N ASP A 105 -13.30 11.21 -6.58
CA ASP A 105 -12.98 12.62 -6.35
C ASP A 105 -13.16 13.49 -7.60
N ARG A 106 -13.34 12.85 -8.78
CA ARG A 106 -13.48 13.53 -10.09
C ARG A 106 -12.33 14.51 -10.39
N ILE A 107 -11.14 14.20 -9.87
CA ILE A 107 -9.93 14.98 -10.10
C ILE A 107 -9.55 14.86 -11.58
N SER A 108 -9.17 15.97 -12.21
CA SER A 108 -8.71 15.92 -13.58
C SER A 108 -7.31 15.29 -13.67
N VAL A 109 -7.10 14.46 -14.70
CA VAL A 109 -5.77 13.91 -15.02
C VAL A 109 -4.72 15.01 -15.17
N ARG A 110 -5.11 16.15 -15.73
CA ARG A 110 -4.22 17.31 -15.90
C ARG A 110 -3.71 17.83 -14.56
N ASP A 111 -4.58 17.94 -13.56
CA ASP A 111 -4.20 18.48 -12.24
C ASP A 111 -3.28 17.52 -11.49
N MET A 112 -3.52 16.21 -11.61
CA MET A 112 -2.62 15.18 -11.08
C MET A 112 -1.22 15.25 -11.73
N ILE A 113 -1.14 15.45 -13.04
CA ILE A 113 0.14 15.62 -13.75
C ILE A 113 0.83 16.93 -13.33
N GLU A 114 0.07 18.02 -13.17
CA GLU A 114 0.62 19.30 -12.76
C GLU A 114 1.17 19.25 -11.33
N LEU A 115 0.46 18.59 -10.42
CA LEU A 115 0.94 18.32 -9.06
C LEU A 115 2.26 17.53 -9.10
N HIS A 116 2.33 16.46 -9.90
CA HIS A 116 3.57 15.70 -10.06
C HIS A 116 4.71 16.58 -10.58
N ARG A 117 4.45 17.38 -11.62
CA ARG A 117 5.45 18.28 -12.21
C ARG A 117 6.02 19.28 -11.20
N GLN A 118 5.17 19.79 -10.29
CA GLN A 118 5.57 20.81 -9.32
C GLN A 118 6.21 20.27 -8.03
N THR A 119 5.95 19.00 -7.70
CA THR A 119 6.31 18.44 -6.38
C THR A 119 7.16 17.17 -6.47
N GLY A 120 7.15 16.49 -7.62
CA GLY A 120 7.69 15.14 -7.79
C GLY A 120 6.83 14.04 -7.19
N ALA A 121 5.75 14.36 -6.47
CA ALA A 121 4.89 13.37 -5.85
C ALA A 121 4.13 12.54 -6.91
N ARG A 122 3.93 11.26 -6.66
CA ARG A 122 3.21 10.34 -7.55
C ARG A 122 1.80 10.02 -7.04
N ILE A 123 1.01 9.35 -7.86
CA ILE A 123 -0.40 9.07 -7.59
C ILE A 123 -0.62 7.55 -7.47
N ALA A 124 -1.11 7.09 -6.33
CA ALA A 124 -1.81 5.82 -6.22
C ALA A 124 -3.26 6.06 -6.62
N TYR A 125 -3.68 5.46 -7.75
CA TYR A 125 -4.95 5.79 -8.40
C TYR A 125 -5.92 4.61 -8.38
N GLY A 126 -7.06 4.78 -7.71
CA GLY A 126 -7.96 3.67 -7.39
C GLY A 126 -9.40 3.77 -7.89
N LEU A 127 -10.09 2.64 -7.83
CA LEU A 127 -11.56 2.58 -7.96
C LEU A 127 -12.28 3.26 -6.79
N LEU A 128 -11.66 3.20 -5.59
CA LEU A 128 -12.15 3.76 -4.33
C LEU A 128 -13.58 3.29 -3.98
N SER A 129 -14.38 4.14 -3.35
CA SER A 129 -15.61 3.77 -2.65
C SER A 129 -16.73 3.40 -3.64
N GLY A 130 -16.88 2.10 -3.88
CA GLY A 130 -17.92 1.53 -4.75
C GLY A 130 -17.74 1.75 -6.27
N GLY A 131 -16.62 2.34 -6.70
CA GLY A 131 -16.33 2.55 -8.12
C GLY A 131 -16.07 1.22 -8.87
N THR A 132 -16.57 1.10 -10.10
CA THR A 132 -16.42 -0.14 -10.90
C THR A 132 -16.01 0.10 -12.35
N ASP A 133 -15.74 1.34 -12.73
CA ASP A 133 -15.40 1.74 -14.10
C ASP A 133 -13.90 1.50 -14.40
N LEU A 134 -13.57 0.24 -14.68
CA LEU A 134 -12.21 -0.16 -15.05
C LEU A 134 -11.72 0.53 -16.32
N ALA A 135 -12.60 0.77 -17.30
CA ALA A 135 -12.23 1.39 -18.56
C ALA A 135 -11.76 2.82 -18.33
N ARG A 136 -12.53 3.59 -17.55
CA ARG A 136 -12.15 4.95 -17.15
C ARG A 136 -10.86 4.96 -16.33
N LEU A 137 -10.73 4.07 -15.33
CA LEU A 137 -9.52 3.99 -14.51
C LEU A 137 -8.27 3.80 -15.36
N LEU A 138 -8.28 2.83 -16.29
CA LEU A 138 -7.12 2.54 -17.15
C LEU A 138 -6.85 3.67 -18.14
N ASN A 139 -7.90 4.28 -18.70
CA ASN A 139 -7.77 5.42 -19.62
C ASN A 139 -7.15 6.64 -18.94
N GLU A 140 -7.48 6.89 -17.68
CA GLU A 140 -6.92 7.99 -16.89
C GLU A 140 -5.52 7.64 -16.32
N ALA A 141 -5.24 6.37 -16.00
CA ALA A 141 -3.94 5.94 -15.50
C ALA A 141 -2.83 5.97 -16.57
N ARG A 142 -3.13 5.69 -17.85
CA ARG A 142 -2.13 5.72 -18.94
C ARG A 142 -1.42 7.07 -19.14
N PRO A 143 -2.11 8.22 -19.20
CA PRO A 143 -1.44 9.52 -19.26
C PRO A 143 -0.68 9.84 -17.96
N LEU A 144 -1.15 9.42 -16.78
CA LEU A 144 -0.38 9.55 -15.54
C LEU A 144 0.94 8.76 -15.63
N ALA A 145 0.89 7.53 -16.13
CA ALA A 145 2.07 6.69 -16.34
C ALA A 145 3.03 7.32 -17.36
N SER A 146 2.51 7.81 -18.48
CA SER A 146 3.31 8.49 -19.53
C SER A 146 4.02 9.74 -18.99
N ALA A 147 3.43 10.43 -18.01
CA ALA A 147 4.00 11.60 -17.36
C ALA A 147 4.96 11.26 -16.20
N GLY A 148 5.14 9.97 -15.87
CA GLY A 148 5.90 9.54 -14.68
C GLY A 148 5.20 9.80 -13.33
N ALA A 149 3.92 10.21 -13.39
CA ALA A 149 3.12 10.59 -12.24
C ALA A 149 2.41 9.42 -11.56
N LEU A 150 2.21 8.28 -12.25
CA LEU A 150 1.57 7.11 -11.64
C LEU A 150 2.53 6.38 -10.67
N LEU A 151 2.01 5.95 -9.52
CA LEU A 151 2.70 5.08 -8.57
C LEU A 151 2.17 3.65 -8.65
N ALA A 152 0.85 3.50 -8.56
CA ALA A 152 0.16 2.22 -8.45
C ALA A 152 -1.30 2.36 -8.89
N LEU A 153 -1.94 1.23 -9.20
CA LEU A 153 -3.40 1.15 -9.28
C LEU A 153 -3.94 0.43 -8.05
N GLU A 154 -5.10 0.87 -7.55
CA GLU A 154 -5.72 0.31 -6.35
C GLU A 154 -7.11 -0.25 -6.62
N GLY A 155 -7.44 -1.34 -5.93
CA GLY A 155 -8.79 -1.88 -5.84
C GLY A 155 -9.79 -0.94 -5.14
N ASN A 156 -10.94 -1.50 -4.78
CA ASN A 156 -11.97 -0.78 -4.05
C ASN A 156 -11.60 -0.48 -2.60
N ASN A 157 -12.02 0.71 -2.17
CA ASN A 157 -11.97 1.14 -0.79
C ASN A 157 -13.11 0.49 0.00
N GLU A 158 -12.80 -0.19 1.09
CA GLU A 158 -13.73 -0.70 2.10
C GLU A 158 -15.04 -1.27 1.52
N PRO A 159 -15.01 -2.36 0.74
CA PRO A 159 -16.22 -2.94 0.16
C PRO A 159 -17.24 -3.40 1.21
N ASN A 160 -16.83 -3.56 2.46
CA ASN A 160 -17.69 -3.76 3.63
C ASN A 160 -18.63 -2.58 3.91
N ASN A 161 -18.21 -1.35 3.61
CA ASN A 161 -18.99 -0.14 3.81
C ASN A 161 -19.75 0.26 2.54
N TRP A 162 -19.07 0.24 1.39
CA TRP A 162 -19.61 0.84 0.16
C TRP A 162 -20.29 -0.18 -0.76
N GLY A 163 -19.83 -1.43 -0.78
CA GLY A 163 -20.27 -2.44 -1.75
C GLY A 163 -19.97 -2.05 -3.20
N VAL A 164 -20.26 -2.95 -4.13
CA VAL A 164 -20.09 -2.72 -5.58
C VAL A 164 -21.26 -3.29 -6.36
N THR A 165 -21.49 -2.76 -7.57
CA THR A 165 -22.29 -3.45 -8.59
C THR A 165 -21.37 -3.76 -9.77
N TYR A 166 -21.06 -5.03 -9.97
CA TYR A 166 -20.13 -5.47 -11.02
C TYR A 166 -20.74 -6.59 -11.85
N GLN A 167 -20.70 -6.44 -13.17
CA GLN A 167 -21.30 -7.38 -14.13
C GLN A 167 -22.78 -7.67 -13.85
N GLY A 168 -23.52 -6.65 -13.39
CA GLY A 168 -24.95 -6.75 -13.06
C GLY A 168 -25.26 -7.33 -11.67
N GLU A 169 -24.26 -7.80 -10.92
CA GLU A 169 -24.42 -8.38 -9.59
C GLU A 169 -23.99 -7.37 -8.50
N LYS A 170 -24.80 -7.27 -7.43
CA LYS A 170 -24.44 -6.50 -6.23
C LYS A 170 -23.61 -7.38 -5.30
N GLY A 171 -22.53 -6.82 -4.75
CA GLY A 171 -21.68 -7.51 -3.79
C GLY A 171 -20.99 -6.59 -2.80
N GLY A 172 -20.20 -7.16 -1.89
CA GLY A 172 -19.66 -6.46 -0.74
C GLY A 172 -20.70 -6.28 0.37
N ARG A 173 -20.38 -5.48 1.39
CA ARG A 173 -21.22 -5.27 2.58
C ARG A 173 -21.63 -6.62 3.20
N ASP A 174 -22.91 -6.83 3.42
CA ASP A 174 -23.53 -8.07 3.92
C ASP A 174 -23.94 -9.06 2.81
N LEU A 175 -23.74 -8.72 1.53
CA LEU A 175 -23.97 -9.60 0.39
C LEU A 175 -22.75 -10.50 0.12
N SER A 176 -22.83 -11.36 -0.89
CA SER A 176 -21.68 -12.10 -1.42
C SER A 176 -20.55 -11.16 -1.83
N TRP A 177 -19.31 -11.55 -1.60
CA TRP A 177 -18.12 -10.80 -2.04
C TRP A 177 -17.59 -11.27 -3.39
N LEU A 178 -18.30 -12.19 -4.06
CA LEU A 178 -17.90 -12.67 -5.38
C LEU A 178 -17.83 -11.55 -6.44
N PRO A 179 -18.74 -10.56 -6.49
CA PRO A 179 -18.60 -9.42 -7.39
C PRO A 179 -17.37 -8.55 -7.11
N VAL A 180 -16.99 -8.37 -5.83
CA VAL A 180 -15.77 -7.66 -5.42
C VAL A 180 -14.54 -8.42 -5.91
N ALA A 181 -14.51 -9.74 -5.71
CA ALA A 181 -13.41 -10.59 -6.16
C ALA A 181 -13.29 -10.63 -7.69
N LYS A 182 -14.40 -10.74 -8.43
CA LYS A 182 -14.42 -10.66 -9.89
C LYS A 182 -13.83 -9.32 -10.37
N LEU A 183 -14.26 -8.21 -9.78
CA LEU A 183 -13.76 -6.86 -10.10
C LEU A 183 -12.27 -6.72 -9.85
N GLN A 184 -11.77 -7.17 -8.69
CA GLN A 184 -10.34 -7.10 -8.37
C GLN A 184 -9.49 -7.96 -9.31
N ARG A 185 -9.93 -9.18 -9.63
CA ARG A 185 -9.26 -10.05 -10.62
C ARG A 185 -9.19 -9.36 -11.98
N ASP A 186 -10.30 -8.78 -12.42
CA ASP A 186 -10.41 -8.17 -13.74
C ASP A 186 -9.59 -6.88 -13.82
N LEU A 187 -9.51 -6.10 -12.74
CA LEU A 187 -8.55 -4.99 -12.59
C LEU A 187 -7.11 -5.49 -12.77
N TYR A 188 -6.69 -6.47 -11.97
CA TYR A 188 -5.33 -7.00 -12.02
C TYR A 188 -4.98 -7.50 -13.42
N LYS A 189 -5.85 -8.32 -14.01
CA LYS A 189 -5.67 -8.85 -15.36
C LYS A 189 -5.57 -7.74 -16.41
N ALA A 190 -6.43 -6.72 -16.33
CA ALA A 190 -6.42 -5.62 -17.28
C ALA A 190 -5.14 -4.79 -17.18
N VAL A 191 -4.67 -4.47 -15.96
CA VAL A 191 -3.40 -3.78 -15.74
C VAL A 191 -2.23 -4.60 -16.28
N LYS A 192 -2.12 -5.87 -15.89
CA LYS A 192 -0.98 -6.73 -16.30
C LYS A 192 -0.96 -7.07 -17.79
N SER A 193 -2.10 -6.94 -18.49
CA SER A 193 -2.18 -7.12 -19.94
C SER A 193 -1.96 -5.82 -20.72
N ASP A 194 -1.94 -4.66 -20.05
CA ASP A 194 -1.80 -3.35 -20.68
C ASP A 194 -0.34 -3.08 -21.07
N ARG A 195 -0.11 -2.53 -22.27
CA ARG A 195 1.24 -2.27 -22.78
C ARG A 195 2.00 -1.19 -22.00
N VAL A 196 1.28 -0.26 -21.38
CA VAL A 196 1.83 0.85 -20.60
C VAL A 196 1.79 0.52 -19.10
N LEU A 197 0.70 -0.10 -18.63
CA LEU A 197 0.44 -0.24 -17.19
C LEU A 197 0.97 -1.53 -16.57
N LYS A 198 1.35 -2.55 -17.35
CA LYS A 198 1.76 -3.88 -16.83
C LYS A 198 2.87 -3.85 -15.77
N ASP A 199 3.75 -2.86 -15.85
CA ASP A 199 4.93 -2.73 -14.98
C ASP A 199 4.60 -1.96 -13.69
N TYR A 200 3.38 -1.42 -13.56
CA TYR A 200 2.91 -0.78 -12.33
C TYR A 200 2.30 -1.81 -11.36
N PRO A 201 2.52 -1.61 -10.05
CA PRO A 201 1.91 -2.46 -9.04
C PRO A 201 0.40 -2.23 -8.96
N VAL A 202 -0.31 -3.32 -8.69
CA VAL A 202 -1.73 -3.32 -8.32
C VAL A 202 -1.82 -3.61 -6.83
N TRP A 203 -2.43 -2.71 -6.08
CA TRP A 203 -2.74 -2.88 -4.68
C TRP A 203 -4.12 -3.54 -4.53
N SER A 204 -4.22 -4.43 -3.54
CA SER A 204 -5.49 -5.09 -3.22
C SER A 204 -6.55 -4.09 -2.76
N ILE A 205 -7.78 -4.57 -2.64
CA ILE A 205 -8.83 -3.88 -1.88
C ILE A 205 -8.41 -3.70 -0.41
N SER A 206 -8.96 -2.70 0.27
CA SER A 206 -8.93 -2.66 1.74
C SER A 206 -10.08 -3.49 2.33
N GLU A 207 -9.98 -3.82 3.62
CA GLU A 207 -11.01 -4.54 4.39
C GLU A 207 -11.44 -5.91 3.82
N ALA A 208 -10.53 -6.64 3.17
CA ALA A 208 -10.77 -8.00 2.67
C ALA A 208 -11.21 -8.98 3.79
N GLY A 209 -10.82 -8.71 5.04
CA GLY A 209 -11.21 -9.49 6.22
C GLY A 209 -12.72 -9.51 6.48
N ALA A 210 -13.46 -8.59 5.87
CA ALA A 210 -14.91 -8.47 6.00
C ALA A 210 -15.72 -9.40 5.09
N GLN A 211 -15.06 -10.17 4.21
CA GLN A 211 -15.74 -11.01 3.23
C GLN A 211 -16.72 -12.00 3.88
N THR A 212 -17.92 -12.12 3.30
CA THR A 212 -19.01 -12.95 3.81
C THR A 212 -18.91 -14.40 3.35
N ASP A 213 -18.27 -14.63 2.21
CA ASP A 213 -17.95 -15.91 1.61
C ASP A 213 -16.44 -16.01 1.31
N ASN A 214 -15.92 -17.24 1.22
CA ASN A 214 -14.50 -17.48 1.01
C ASN A 214 -14.14 -17.25 -0.46
N VAL A 215 -14.03 -16.00 -0.91
CA VAL A 215 -13.74 -15.65 -2.30
C VAL A 215 -12.25 -15.48 -2.58
N GLY A 216 -11.39 -15.69 -1.58
CA GLY A 216 -9.93 -15.70 -1.74
C GLY A 216 -9.25 -14.34 -1.66
N LEU A 217 -9.96 -13.25 -1.29
CA LEU A 217 -9.39 -11.89 -1.21
C LEU A 217 -8.36 -11.72 -0.08
N GLN A 218 -8.27 -12.68 0.84
CA GLN A 218 -7.18 -12.76 1.81
C GLN A 218 -5.82 -13.07 1.17
N PHE A 219 -5.78 -13.51 -0.10
CA PHE A 219 -4.55 -13.81 -0.83
C PHE A 219 -4.26 -12.80 -1.94
N LEU A 220 -2.99 -12.60 -2.26
CA LEU A 220 -2.58 -11.91 -3.50
C LEU A 220 -2.78 -12.80 -4.73
N THR A 221 -2.55 -14.10 -4.56
CA THR A 221 -2.85 -15.17 -5.51
C THR A 221 -3.38 -16.34 -4.72
N ILE A 222 -4.56 -16.86 -5.10
CA ILE A 222 -5.18 -17.99 -4.38
C ILE A 222 -4.28 -19.23 -4.52
N PRO A 223 -3.83 -19.86 -3.41
CA PRO A 223 -3.04 -21.08 -3.48
C PRO A 223 -3.90 -22.30 -3.83
N ASP A 224 -3.26 -23.34 -4.36
CA ASP A 224 -3.93 -24.60 -4.67
C ASP A 224 -4.59 -25.21 -3.42
N GLY A 225 -5.83 -25.67 -3.56
CA GLY A 225 -6.57 -26.30 -2.48
C GLY A 225 -7.06 -25.34 -1.39
N ALA A 226 -7.08 -24.03 -1.65
CA ALA A 226 -7.54 -23.04 -0.67
C ALA A 226 -9.05 -23.12 -0.36
N GLY A 227 -9.82 -23.87 -1.17
CA GLY A 227 -11.26 -24.02 -0.99
C GLY A 227 -12.03 -22.71 -1.15
N CYS A 228 -11.53 -21.82 -2.01
CA CYS A 228 -12.17 -20.55 -2.32
C CYS A 228 -13.24 -20.72 -3.41
N LEU A 229 -14.23 -19.83 -3.44
CA LEU A 229 -15.23 -19.77 -4.50
C LEU A 229 -14.63 -19.32 -5.84
N MET A 230 -13.61 -18.47 -5.78
CA MET A 230 -12.80 -18.11 -6.94
C MET A 230 -11.73 -19.18 -7.16
N PRO A 231 -11.41 -19.53 -8.42
CA PRO A 231 -10.49 -20.63 -8.71
C PRO A 231 -9.10 -20.42 -8.12
N ASP A 232 -8.45 -21.52 -7.75
CA ASP A 232 -7.02 -21.55 -7.41
C ASP A 232 -6.18 -20.89 -8.53
N GLY A 233 -5.10 -20.21 -8.15
CA GLY A 233 -4.27 -19.43 -9.06
C GLY A 233 -4.86 -18.10 -9.51
N THR A 234 -6.08 -17.73 -9.08
CA THR A 234 -6.61 -16.38 -9.33
C THR A 234 -5.70 -15.34 -8.69
N GLN A 235 -5.21 -14.40 -9.49
CA GLN A 235 -4.37 -13.29 -9.02
C GLN A 235 -5.20 -12.02 -8.83
N TYR A 236 -5.01 -11.33 -7.71
CA TYR A 236 -5.73 -10.12 -7.32
C TYR A 236 -4.84 -8.89 -7.24
N ALA A 237 -3.59 -9.03 -6.80
CA ALA A 237 -2.75 -7.89 -6.49
C ALA A 237 -1.27 -8.29 -6.39
N ASP A 238 -0.40 -7.29 -6.46
CA ASP A 238 1.03 -7.42 -6.14
C ASP A 238 1.31 -7.08 -4.66
N TYR A 239 0.45 -6.27 -4.03
CA TYR A 239 0.57 -5.83 -2.63
C TYR A 239 -0.75 -6.01 -1.88
N ALA A 240 -0.65 -6.50 -0.65
CA ALA A 240 -1.74 -6.47 0.31
C ALA A 240 -2.04 -5.02 0.69
N ASN A 241 -3.30 -4.74 1.01
CA ASN A 241 -3.71 -3.40 1.41
C ASN A 241 -4.49 -3.47 2.72
N CYS A 242 -4.19 -2.55 3.63
CA CYS A 242 -4.82 -2.48 4.95
C CYS A 242 -5.18 -1.04 5.30
N HIS A 243 -6.25 -0.90 6.06
CA HIS A 243 -6.54 0.29 6.83
C HIS A 243 -6.23 -0.04 8.29
N ASN A 244 -5.43 0.77 8.96
CA ASN A 244 -5.00 0.47 10.33
C ASN A 244 -5.21 1.67 11.24
N TYR A 245 -6.48 2.03 11.40
CA TYR A 245 -6.89 3.16 12.20
C TYR A 245 -6.33 3.11 13.62
N ILE A 246 -5.74 4.22 14.07
CA ILE A 246 -5.26 4.33 15.46
C ILE A 246 -6.40 4.33 16.48
N THR A 247 -7.62 4.69 16.05
CA THR A 247 -8.85 4.63 16.86
C THR A 247 -9.80 3.61 16.25
N HIS A 248 -10.21 2.63 17.04
CA HIS A 248 -11.05 1.55 16.52
C HIS A 248 -12.08 1.06 17.54
N PRO A 249 -13.31 0.69 17.13
CA PRO A 249 -14.32 0.19 18.06
C PRO A 249 -13.92 -1.06 18.84
N SER A 250 -13.05 -1.92 18.29
CA SER A 250 -12.52 -3.10 19.00
C SER A 250 -11.43 -2.76 20.03
N TRP A 251 -10.89 -1.55 20.00
CA TRP A 251 -9.80 -1.11 20.87
C TRP A 251 -10.05 0.32 21.39
N PRO A 252 -11.07 0.51 22.25
CA PRO A 252 -11.49 1.83 22.70
C PRO A 252 -10.46 2.46 23.66
N GLY A 253 -10.36 3.79 23.63
CA GLY A 253 -9.51 4.56 24.54
C GLY A 253 -8.14 4.93 23.95
N LEU A 254 -7.28 5.52 24.80
CA LEU A 254 -5.90 5.86 24.47
C LEU A 254 -4.98 4.78 25.02
N HIS A 255 -4.01 4.35 24.23
CA HIS A 255 -3.07 3.30 24.56
C HIS A 255 -1.65 3.70 24.16
N ASP A 256 -0.65 3.14 24.83
CA ASP A 256 0.73 3.35 24.44
C ASP A 256 1.00 2.68 23.07
N ASN A 257 1.80 3.36 22.24
CA ASN A 257 2.24 2.84 20.93
C ASN A 257 1.09 2.47 19.96
N GLN A 258 -0.06 3.17 20.01
CA GLN A 258 -1.22 2.90 19.14
C GLN A 258 -0.86 2.72 17.66
N THR A 259 -0.11 3.66 17.07
CA THR A 259 0.29 3.58 15.65
C THR A 259 1.15 2.35 15.37
N TRP A 260 2.06 2.00 16.28
CA TRP A 260 2.94 0.84 16.10
C TRP A 260 2.16 -0.48 16.16
N LEU A 261 1.24 -0.60 17.13
CA LEU A 261 0.41 -1.77 17.31
C LEU A 261 -0.60 -1.94 16.17
N SER A 262 -1.22 -0.86 15.71
CA SER A 262 -2.10 -0.88 14.53
C SER A 262 -1.34 -1.29 13.25
N ALA A 263 -0.05 -0.98 13.14
CA ALA A 263 0.79 -1.39 12.00
C ALA A 263 1.38 -2.82 12.11
N SER A 264 1.15 -3.51 13.24
CA SER A 264 1.70 -4.85 13.45
C SER A 264 1.18 -5.85 12.40
N PRO A 265 2.04 -6.71 11.81
CA PRO A 265 1.60 -7.71 10.85
C PRO A 265 0.88 -8.90 11.49
N GLY A 266 1.03 -9.09 12.80
CA GLY A 266 0.61 -10.27 13.53
C GLY A 266 -0.76 -10.14 14.20
N ARG A 267 -1.07 -11.13 15.04
CA ARG A 267 -2.32 -11.20 15.84
C ARG A 267 -2.40 -10.17 16.96
N ASP A 268 -1.26 -9.58 17.30
CA ASP A 268 -1.11 -8.52 18.29
C ASP A 268 -1.66 -7.17 17.80
N CYS A 269 -1.95 -7.03 16.50
CA CYS A 269 -2.68 -5.89 15.98
C CYS A 269 -4.12 -5.86 16.57
N PRO A 270 -4.50 -4.80 17.31
CA PRO A 270 -5.78 -4.76 18.02
C PRO A 270 -6.96 -4.27 17.16
N VAL A 271 -6.68 -3.85 15.92
CA VAL A 271 -7.64 -3.29 14.95
C VAL A 271 -7.73 -4.17 13.71
N ASP A 272 -8.43 -3.71 12.66
CA ASP A 272 -8.59 -4.42 11.39
C ASP A 272 -7.28 -4.39 10.54
N GLY A 273 -6.18 -4.92 11.10
CA GLY A 273 -4.85 -4.91 10.48
C GLY A 273 -4.57 -6.08 9.52
N LEU A 274 -3.29 -6.27 9.21
CA LEU A 274 -2.83 -7.23 8.19
C LEU A 274 -3.28 -8.67 8.50
N TYR A 275 -3.12 -9.13 9.74
CA TYR A 275 -3.55 -10.47 10.13
C TYR A 275 -5.07 -10.66 9.97
N GLY A 276 -5.87 -9.67 10.39
CA GLY A 276 -7.32 -9.72 10.29
C GLY A 276 -7.83 -9.71 8.85
N ASN A 277 -7.04 -9.20 7.90
CA ASN A 277 -7.41 -9.15 6.49
C ASN A 277 -6.85 -10.31 5.67
N HIS A 278 -5.60 -10.71 5.94
CA HIS A 278 -4.82 -11.61 5.08
C HIS A 278 -4.34 -12.89 5.78
N GLY A 279 -4.36 -12.96 7.12
CA GLY A 279 -3.98 -14.17 7.87
C GLY A 279 -5.17 -15.03 8.28
N ARG A 280 -6.18 -14.38 8.86
CA ARG A 280 -7.46 -15.00 9.20
C ARG A 280 -8.56 -13.95 9.19
N THR A 281 -9.43 -14.02 8.18
CA THR A 281 -10.41 -12.94 7.91
C THR A 281 -11.24 -12.63 9.15
N TRP A 282 -11.32 -11.36 9.55
CA TRP A 282 -11.87 -11.00 10.85
C TRP A 282 -13.37 -11.32 10.97
N ARG A 283 -14.14 -11.30 9.88
CA ARG A 283 -15.60 -11.54 9.93
C ARG A 283 -15.99 -13.01 9.98
N LYS A 284 -15.43 -13.81 9.07
CA LYS A 284 -15.82 -15.21 8.85
C LYS A 284 -14.71 -16.22 9.12
N LYS A 285 -13.53 -15.73 9.53
CA LYS A 285 -12.40 -16.54 10.02
C LYS A 285 -11.82 -17.48 8.96
N PHE A 286 -11.94 -17.14 7.68
CA PHE A 286 -11.34 -17.89 6.59
C PHE A 286 -9.81 -17.86 6.72
N PRO A 287 -9.13 -19.01 6.54
CA PRO A 287 -7.68 -19.08 6.62
C PRO A 287 -7.04 -18.33 5.45
N GLY A 288 -5.94 -17.63 5.74
CA GLY A 288 -5.07 -16.96 4.79
C GLY A 288 -3.62 -17.35 5.03
N TYR A 289 -2.70 -16.39 4.90
CA TYR A 289 -1.28 -16.56 5.14
C TYR A 289 -0.96 -16.87 6.62
N SER A 290 0.12 -17.62 6.84
CA SER A 290 0.72 -17.76 8.17
C SER A 290 1.38 -16.44 8.62
N GLU A 291 1.60 -16.26 9.93
CA GLU A 291 2.26 -15.05 10.44
C GLU A 291 3.68 -14.87 9.92
N ALA A 292 4.40 -15.97 9.65
CA ALA A 292 5.72 -15.92 9.03
C ALA A 292 5.66 -15.39 7.59
N GLU A 293 4.64 -15.77 6.83
CA GLU A 293 4.40 -15.23 5.48
C GLU A 293 3.98 -13.75 5.56
N LEU A 294 3.08 -13.40 6.47
CA LEU A 294 2.63 -12.01 6.67
C LEU A 294 3.77 -11.04 7.05
N ALA A 295 4.78 -11.53 7.79
CA ALA A 295 5.94 -10.73 8.14
C ALA A 295 6.74 -10.23 6.93
N THR A 296 6.64 -10.94 5.79
CA THR A 296 7.37 -10.62 4.55
C THR A 296 6.46 -10.34 3.35
N LEU A 297 5.14 -10.42 3.53
CA LEU A 297 4.16 -10.15 2.48
C LEU A 297 4.30 -8.69 2.00
N PRO A 298 4.48 -8.44 0.69
CA PRO A 298 4.44 -7.09 0.16
C PRO A 298 3.11 -6.44 0.51
N ARG A 299 3.15 -5.28 1.16
CA ARG A 299 1.96 -4.60 1.63
C ARG A 299 2.09 -3.09 1.56
N VAL A 300 0.95 -2.45 1.55
CA VAL A 300 0.77 -1.01 1.73
C VAL A 300 -0.30 -0.78 2.79
N THR A 301 -0.27 0.41 3.35
CA THR A 301 -1.34 0.95 4.18
C THR A 301 -1.87 2.18 3.46
N THR A 302 -3.16 2.16 3.13
CA THR A 302 -3.78 3.28 2.41
C THR A 302 -4.51 4.25 3.31
N GLU A 303 -4.86 3.87 4.55
CA GLU A 303 -5.45 4.75 5.58
C GLU A 303 -5.00 4.31 7.00
N THR A 304 -4.82 5.29 7.90
CA THR A 304 -4.27 5.14 9.28
C THR A 304 -5.02 6.03 10.27
#